data_AF-A0A2N5NAB5-F1
#
_entry.id   AF-A0A2N5NAB5-F1
#
_cell.length_a   1.000
_cell.length_b   1.000
_cell.length_c   1.000
_cell.angle_alpha   90.00
_cell.angle_beta   90.00
_cell.angle_gamma   90.00
#
_symmetry.space_group_name_H-M   'P 1'
#
loop_
_entity.id
_entity.type
_entity.pdbx_description
1 polymer ?
#
loop_
_entity_poly.entity_id
_entity_poly.type
_entity_poly.pdbx_seq_one_letter_code
_entity_poly.pdbx_strand_id
1 'polypeptide(L)' 'MELLSDELLIETYFSAVQFNLDMEFIKLLASEIKRRQLNPEMIRLGA' A
#
# COMPACT_ATOMS: atom_id res chain seq x y z
N MET A 1 7.56 -4.26 7.11
CA MET A 1 7.16 -3.19 6.17
C MET A 1 8.13 -2.01 6.15
N GLU A 2 8.87 -1.72 7.23
CA GLU A 2 9.75 -0.53 7.33
C GLU A 2 10.83 -0.39 6.24
N LEU A 3 11.19 -1.49 5.57
CA LEU A 3 12.15 -1.50 4.46
C LEU A 3 11.55 -1.18 3.09
N LEU A 4 10.22 -1.16 2.96
CA LEU A 4 9.55 -0.75 1.71
C LEU A 4 9.56 0.77 1.64
N SER A 5 9.96 1.32 0.50
CA SER A 5 9.68 2.71 0.17
C SER A 5 8.17 2.94 0.13
N ASP A 6 7.76 4.19 0.30
CA ASP A 6 6.36 4.56 0.30
C ASP A 6 5.68 4.24 -1.04
N GLU A 7 6.38 4.45 -2.17
CA GLU A 7 5.91 4.08 -3.51
C GLU A 7 5.66 2.57 -3.63
N LEU A 8 6.63 1.74 -3.24
CA LEU A 8 6.52 0.29 -3.36
C LEU A 8 5.46 -0.29 -2.42
N LEU A 9 5.27 0.31 -1.24
CA LEU A 9 4.19 -0.07 -0.32
C LEU A 9 2.81 0.15 -0.94
N ILE A 10 2.61 1.29 -1.61
CA ILE A 10 1.35 1.64 -2.27
C ILE A 10 1.09 0.74 -3.48
N GLU A 11 2.10 0.50 -4.31
CA GLU A 11 2.01 -0.42 -5.45
C GLU A 11 1.66 -1.84 -5.00
N THR A 12 2.32 -2.32 -3.94
CA THR A 12 2.06 -3.64 -3.36
C THR A 12 0.64 -3.75 -2.83
N TYR A 13 0.13 -2.70 -2.17
CA TYR A 13 -1.26 -2.66 -1.70
C TYR A 13 -2.26 -2.79 -2.85
N PHE A 14 -2.13 -1.97 -3.90
CA PHE A 14 -3.03 -2.04 -5.05
C PHE A 14 -2.93 -3.38 -5.78
N SER A 15 -1.72 -3.92 -5.95
CA SER A 15 -1.52 -5.24 -6.53
C SER A 15 -2.19 -6.34 -5.70
N ALA A 16 -2.03 -6.29 -4.37
CA ALA A 16 -2.64 -7.26 -3.47
C ALA A 16 -4.17 -7.25 -3.54
N VAL A 17 -4.77 -6.05 -3.63
CA VAL A 17 -6.22 -5.89 -3.86
C VAL A 17 -6.62 -6.41 -5.24
N GLN A 18 -5.89 -6.05 -6.30
CA GLN A 18 -6.20 -6.45 -7.68
C GLN A 18 -6.17 -7.98 -7.87
N PHE A 19 -5.20 -8.66 -7.25
CA PHE A 19 -5.06 -10.11 -7.35
C PHE A 19 -5.90 -10.88 -6.31
N ASN A 20 -6.73 -10.19 -5.52
CA ASN A 20 -7.52 -10.78 -4.42
C ASN A 20 -6.68 -11.66 -3.50
N LEU A 21 -5.53 -11.13 -3.06
CA LEU A 21 -4.68 -11.83 -2.10
C LEU A 21 -5.35 -11.93 -0.71
N ASP A 22 -4.69 -12.61 0.20
CA ASP A 22 -5.17 -12.81 1.56
C ASP A 22 -5.59 -11.50 2.25
N MET A 23 -6.76 -11.53 2.89
CA MET A 23 -7.37 -10.35 3.49
C MET A 23 -6.55 -9.79 4.66
N GLU A 24 -5.89 -10.64 5.45
CA GLU A 24 -5.05 -10.18 6.56
C GLU A 24 -3.78 -9.50 6.02
N PHE A 25 -3.24 -9.99 4.90
CA PHE A 25 -2.14 -9.32 4.20
C PHE A 25 -2.53 -7.93 3.69
N ILE A 26 -3.69 -7.81 3.04
CA ILE A 26 -4.21 -6.52 2.56
C ILE A 26 -4.43 -5.54 3.73
N LYS A 27 -5.00 -6.02 4.85
CA LYS A 27 -5.18 -5.19 6.06
C LYS A 27 -3.86 -4.72 6.66
N LEU A 28 -2.83 -5.57 6.62
CA LEU A 28 -1.50 -5.23 7.12
C LEU A 28 -0.88 -4.10 6.29
N LEU A 29 -0.98 -4.18 4.96
CA LEU A 29 -0.55 -3.12 4.03
C LEU A 29 -1.33 -1.82 4.28
N ALA A 30 -2.65 -1.89 4.38
CA ALA A 30 -3.50 -0.73 4.64
C ALA A 30 -3.20 -0.05 5.99
N SER A 31 -2.92 -0.85 7.01
CA SER A 31 -2.55 -0.35 8.35
C SER A 31 -1.22 0.39 8.32
N GLU A 32 -0.25 -0.12 7.56
CA GLU A 32 1.04 0.55 7.40
C GLU A 32 0.91 1.86 6.60
N ILE A 33 0.13 1.89 5.51
CA ILE A 33 -0.17 3.10 4.74
C ILE A 33 -0.77 4.18 5.66
N LYS A 34 -1.73 3.79 6.49
CA LYS A 34 -2.35 4.68 7.48
C LYS A 34 -1.35 5.15 8.54
N ARG A 35 -0.49 4.27 9.04
CA ARG A 35 0.53 4.59 10.05
C ARG A 35 1.53 5.64 9.55
N ARG A 36 1.94 5.53 8.28
CA ARG A 36 2.85 6.47 7.61
C ARG A 36 2.17 7.74 7.07
N GLN A 37 0.84 7.83 7.19
CA GLN A 37 0.04 8.95 6.68
C GLN A 37 0.22 9.16 5.17
N LEU A 38 0.42 8.07 4.41
CA LEU A 38 0.54 8.15 2.95
C LEU A 38 -0.84 8.38 2.34
N ASN A 39 -0.88 9.17 1.28
CA ASN A 39 -2.08 9.35 0.47
C ASN A 39 -1.89 8.61 -0.87
N PRO A 40 -2.49 7.40 -1.02
CA PRO A 40 -2.36 6.61 -2.24
C PRO A 40 -2.78 7.35 -3.51
N GLU A 41 -3.78 8.23 -3.41
CA GLU A 41 -4.29 9.02 -4.54
C GLU A 41 -3.29 10.09 -4.99
N MET A 42 -2.57 10.72 -4.07
CA MET A 42 -1.54 11.71 -4.43
C MET A 42 -0.32 11.07 -5.08
N ILE A 43 0.08 9.88 -4.63
CA ILE A 43 1.26 9.17 -5.15
C ILE A 43 1.00 8.67 -6.58
N ARG A 44 -0.24 8.27 -6.92
CA ARG A 44 -0.60 7.85 -8.28
C ARG A 44 -0.70 8.98 -9.29
N LEU A 45 -0.91 10.22 -8.85
CA LEU A 45 -1.00 11.39 -9.73
C LEU A 45 0.37 12.01 -10.06
N GLY A 46 1.42 11.59 -9.36
CA GLY A 46 2.78 12.10 -9.53
C GLY A 46 3.72 11.23 -10.39
N ALA A 47 3.22 10.15 -10.99
CA ALA A 47 3.99 9.19 -11.79
C ALA A 47 3.62 9.25 -13.29
#